data_AF-W1XLV1-F1
#
_entry.id   AF-W1XLV1-F1
#
_cell.length_a   1.000
_cell.length_b   1.000
_cell.length_c   1.000
_cell.angle_alpha   90.00
_cell.angle_beta   90.00
_cell.angle_gamma   90.00
#
_symmetry.space_group_name_H-M   'P 1'
#
loop_
_entity.id
_entity.type
_entity.pdbx_description
1 polymer ?
#
loop_
_entity_poly.entity_id
_entity_poly.type
_entity_poly.pdbx_seq_one_letter_code
_entity_poly.pdbx_strand_id
1 'polypeptide(L)'
;PIYPRFEVPEMVDVVVTEKVEEAVDTSNIPPLKENITYDDFEKLDLRVAKVISCEKVPKSKKLLKFVLDIGIEERTVLSGISQYYEPEAMV
;
A
#
# COMPACT_ATOMS: atom_id res chain seq x y z
N PRO A 1 28.96 5.71 -8.51
CA PRO A 1 27.50 5.97 -8.45
C PRO A 1 26.88 5.09 -7.36
N ILE A 2 26.20 5.69 -6.37
CA ILE A 2 25.68 5.01 -5.17
C ILE A 2 24.50 4.07 -5.44
N TYR A 3 24.01 4.02 -6.68
CA TYR A 3 23.08 2.99 -7.15
C TYR A 3 23.58 2.38 -8.47
N PRO A 4 24.00 1.10 -8.48
CA PRO A 4 24.23 0.37 -9.71
C PRO A 4 22.90 0.10 -10.40
N ARG A 5 22.81 0.42 -11.70
CA ARG A 5 21.65 0.02 -12.52
C ARG A 5 21.70 -1.51 -12.67
N PHE A 6 20.72 -2.21 -12.11
CA PHE A 6 20.45 -3.59 -12.48
C PHE A 6 19.93 -3.57 -13.92
N GLU A 7 20.66 -4.20 -14.82
CA GLU A 7 20.17 -4.53 -16.15
C GLU A 7 19.01 -5.51 -15.96
N VAL A 8 17.80 -5.08 -16.34
CA VAL A 8 16.62 -5.93 -16.32
C VAL A 8 16.84 -7.01 -17.39
N PRO A 9 16.98 -8.30 -17.03
CA PRO A 9 17.07 -9.35 -18.03
C PRO A 9 15.78 -9.35 -18.84
N GLU A 10 15.93 -9.53 -20.16
CA GLU A 10 14.85 -9.57 -21.16
C GLU A 10 13.62 -10.30 -20.65
N MET A 11 12.45 -9.70 -20.93
CA MET A 11 11.13 -10.23 -20.61
C MET A 11 11.03 -11.70 -21.03
N VAL A 12 10.96 -12.59 -20.03
CA VAL A 12 10.51 -13.97 -20.24
C VAL A 12 8.99 -13.92 -20.23
N ASP A 13 8.38 -14.08 -21.39
CA ASP A 13 6.95 -14.33 -21.57
C ASP A 13 6.56 -15.62 -20.83
N VAL A 14 6.24 -15.51 -19.54
CA VAL A 14 5.51 -16.56 -18.83
C VAL A 14 4.04 -16.35 -19.12
N VAL A 15 3.57 -17.08 -20.13
CA VAL A 15 2.16 -17.30 -20.41
C VAL A 15 1.54 -18.02 -19.21
N VAL A 16 0.98 -17.27 -18.26
CA VAL A 16 0.08 -17.81 -17.23
C VAL A 16 -1.31 -17.90 -17.84
N THR A 17 -1.57 -19.03 -18.50
CA THR A 17 -2.93 -19.49 -18.78
C THR A 17 -3.55 -20.02 -17.50
N GLU A 18 -4.10 -19.12 -16.69
CA GLU A 18 -5.19 -19.47 -15.78
C GLU A 18 -6.30 -18.44 -15.97
N LYS A 19 -7.35 -18.88 -16.68
CA LYS A 19 -8.63 -18.19 -16.77
C LYS A 19 -9.23 -18.11 -15.37
N VAL A 20 -9.08 -16.95 -14.73
CA VAL A 20 -10.00 -16.53 -13.67
C VAL A 20 -11.01 -15.61 -14.34
N GLU A 21 -12.02 -16.22 -14.98
CA GLU A 21 -13.27 -15.56 -15.37
C GLU A 21 -14.10 -15.35 -14.09
N GLU A 22 -13.64 -14.48 -13.18
CA GLU A 22 -14.55 -13.80 -12.25
C GLU A 22 -15.03 -12.54 -12.95
N ALA A 23 -16.28 -12.57 -13.42
CA ALA A 23 -16.97 -11.37 -13.85
C ALA A 23 -17.06 -10.41 -12.66
N VAL A 24 -16.09 -9.49 -12.56
CA VAL A 24 -16.17 -8.36 -11.63
C VAL A 24 -17.42 -7.58 -12.03
N ASP A 25 -18.45 -7.65 -11.19
CA ASP A 25 -19.73 -6.98 -11.42
C ASP A 25 -19.50 -5.46 -11.44
N THR A 26 -19.34 -4.89 -12.63
CA THR A 26 -19.09 -3.46 -12.84
C THR A 26 -20.37 -2.62 -12.80
N SER A 27 -21.53 -3.23 -12.49
CA SER A 27 -22.84 -2.55 -12.51
C SER A 27 -22.96 -1.42 -11.48
N ASN A 28 -22.09 -1.39 -10.47
CA ASN A 28 -22.12 -0.43 -9.37
C ASN A 28 -20.82 0.39 -9.22
N ILE A 29 -20.06 0.57 -10.31
CA ILE A 29 -18.88 1.45 -10.26
C ILE A 29 -19.38 2.90 -10.36
N PRO A 30 -19.17 3.74 -9.33
CA PRO A 30 -19.55 5.14 -9.40
C PRO A 30 -18.82 5.83 -10.56
N PRO A 31 -19.43 6.85 -11.19
CA PRO A 31 -18.79 7.60 -12.25
C PRO A 31 -17.45 8.16 -11.78
N LEU A 32 -16.51 8.27 -12.71
CA LEU A 32 -15.19 8.84 -12.44
C LEU A 32 -15.38 10.23 -11.82
N LYS A 33 -14.73 10.46 -10.67
CA LYS A 33 -14.73 11.78 -10.04
C LYS A 33 -14.02 12.77 -10.95
N GLU A 34 -14.41 14.04 -10.86
CA GLU A 34 -13.71 15.11 -11.55
C GLU A 34 -12.26 15.22 -11.09
N ASN A 35 -11.39 15.71 -11.98
CA ASN A 35 -9.99 15.92 -11.66
C ASN A 35 -9.85 16.98 -10.56
N ILE A 36 -8.95 16.74 -9.61
CA ILE A 36 -8.58 17.74 -8.61
C ILE A 36 -7.53 18.70 -9.18
N THR A 37 -7.46 19.91 -8.61
CA THR A 37 -6.42 20.87 -8.98
C THR A 37 -5.08 20.51 -8.34
N TYR A 38 -3.98 21.01 -8.90
CA TYR A 38 -2.64 20.79 -8.32
C TYR A 38 -2.54 21.38 -6.90
N ASP A 39 -3.16 22.54 -6.66
CA ASP A 39 -3.14 23.21 -5.35
C ASP A 39 -3.78 22.36 -4.25
N ASP A 40 -4.76 21.51 -4.58
CA ASP A 40 -5.38 20.60 -3.60
C ASP A 40 -4.48 19.40 -3.29
N PHE A 41 -3.68 18.96 -4.26
CA PHE A 41 -2.68 17.92 -4.03
C PHE A 41 -1.50 18.46 -3.20
N GLU A 42 -1.04 19.69 -3.46
CA GLU A 42 0.06 20.32 -2.73
C GLU A 42 -0.22 20.49 -1.23
N LYS A 43 -1.49 20.69 -0.85
CA LYS A 43 -1.90 20.76 0.56
C LYS A 43 -1.72 19.45 1.33
N LEU A 44 -1.55 18.32 0.65
CA LEU A 44 -1.39 17.00 1.29
C LEU A 44 0.09 16.75 1.63
N ASP A 45 0.39 16.60 2.92
CA ASP A 45 1.74 16.23 3.38
C ASP A 45 1.89 14.70 3.38
N LEU A 46 2.35 14.16 2.24
CA LEU A 46 2.65 12.74 2.06
C LEU A 46 4.14 12.49 2.32
N ARG A 47 4.46 11.69 3.33
CA ARG A 47 5.84 11.35 3.70
C ARG A 47 6.08 9.86 3.74
N VAL A 48 7.33 9.48 3.48
CA VAL A 48 7.82 8.12 3.71
C VAL A 48 8.24 8.01 5.16
N ALA A 49 7.80 6.94 5.81
CA ALA A 49 8.12 6.64 7.20
C ALA A 49 8.68 5.23 7.30
N LYS A 50 9.54 4.99 8.30
CA LYS A 50 10.01 3.65 8.63
C LYS A 50 9.06 3.01 9.64
N VAL A 51 8.70 1.76 9.44
CA VAL A 51 7.94 1.00 10.43
C VAL A 51 8.88 0.60 11.57
N ILE A 52 8.55 1.00 12.80
CA ILE A 52 9.29 0.60 14.01
C ILE A 52 8.64 -0.64 14.62
N SER A 53 7.31 -0.64 14.71
CA SER A 53 6.56 -1.76 15.26
C SER A 53 5.20 -1.89 14.60
N CYS A 54 4.73 -3.14 14.50
CA CYS A 54 3.40 -3.47 14.01
C CYS A 54 2.75 -4.49 14.96
N GLU A 55 1.56 -4.17 15.46
CA GLU A 55 0.81 -5.02 16.40
C GLU A 55 -0.64 -5.22 15.92
N LYS A 56 -1.20 -6.42 16.16
CA LYS A 56 -2.61 -6.67 15.91
C LYS A 56 -3.46 -5.98 16.97
N VAL A 57 -4.49 -5.23 16.54
CA VAL A 57 -5.37 -4.53 17.49
C VAL A 57 -6.30 -5.51 18.18
N PRO A 58 -6.30 -5.62 19.52
CA PRO A 58 -7.22 -6.48 20.22
C PRO A 58 -8.66 -6.01 19.95
N LYS A 59 -9.54 -6.95 19.59
CA LYS A 59 -10.95 -6.75 19.16
C LYS A 59 -11.17 -6.30 17.70
N SER A 60 -10.12 -6.13 16.89
CA SER A 60 -10.30 -5.90 15.44
C SER A 60 -9.58 -6.95 14.61
N LYS A 61 -10.34 -7.69 13.78
CA LYS A 61 -9.81 -8.72 12.88
C LYS A 61 -9.26 -8.17 11.57
N LYS A 62 -9.41 -6.86 11.32
CA LYS A 62 -9.01 -6.19 10.07
C LYS A 62 -7.94 -5.12 10.27
N LEU A 63 -7.67 -4.72 11.52
CA LEU A 63 -6.80 -3.57 11.81
C LEU A 63 -5.45 -4.03 12.38
N LEU A 64 -4.38 -3.48 11.80
CA LEU A 64 -3.04 -3.47 12.36
C LEU A 64 -2.72 -2.08 12.87
N LYS A 65 -2.05 -2.01 14.00
CA LYS A 65 -1.51 -0.78 14.58
C LYS A 65 -0.03 -0.70 14.24
N PHE A 66 0.36 0.39 13.59
CA PHE A 66 1.74 0.69 13.25
C PHE A 66 2.25 1.85 14.10
N VAL A 67 3.48 1.75 14.55
CA VAL A 67 4.27 2.89 15.01
C VAL A 67 5.29 3.18 13.92
N LEU A 68 5.19 4.37 13.35
CA LEU A 68 6.00 4.82 12.22
C LEU A 68 6.94 5.93 12.69
N ASP A 69 8.21 5.84 12.33
CA ASP A 69 9.18 6.93 12.47
C ASP A 69 9.25 7.72 11.17
N ILE A 70 8.91 9.01 11.24
CA ILE A 70 9.03 9.97 10.13
C ILE A 70 10.35 10.76 10.20
N GLY A 71 11.28 10.36 11.06
CA GLY A 71 12.60 10.96 11.28
C GLY A 71 12.59 12.19 12.19
N ILE A 72 11.42 12.76 12.45
CA ILE A 72 11.22 13.93 13.33
C ILE A 72 10.42 13.54 14.58
N GLU A 73 9.44 12.65 14.42
CA GLU A 73 8.60 12.15 15.49
C GLU A 73 8.10 10.74 15.17
N GLU A 74 7.63 10.04 16.19
CA GLU A 74 6.96 8.75 16.02
C GLU A 74 5.44 8.98 15.97
N ARG A 75 4.78 8.37 14.99
CA ARG A 75 3.34 8.47 14.82
C ARG A 75 2.70 7.10 14.82
N THR A 76 1.59 6.98 15.56
CA THR A 76 0.78 5.76 15.55
C THR A 76 -0.32 5.87 14.50
N VAL A 77 -0.44 4.87 13.64
CA VAL A 77 -1.51 4.76 12.63
C VAL A 77 -2.17 3.38 12.67
N LEU A 78 -3.45 3.31 12.29
CA LEU A 78 -4.19 2.07 12.17
C LEU A 78 -4.46 1.80 10.69
N SER A 79 -4.07 0.62 10.19
CA SER A 79 -4.32 0.21 8.81
C SER A 79 -5.22 -1.01 8.73
N GLY A 80 -6.14 -1.01 7.76
CA GLY A 80 -7.13 -2.06 7.50
C GLY A 80 -6.62 -3.30 6.76
N ILE A 81 -5.31 -3.54 6.75
CA ILE A 81 -4.65 -4.54 5.89
C ILE A 81 -4.32 -5.85 6.60
N SER A 82 -4.84 -6.10 7.81
CA SER A 82 -4.47 -7.27 8.61
C SER A 82 -4.86 -8.62 8.00
N GLN A 83 -5.69 -8.62 6.95
CA GLN A 83 -6.11 -9.84 6.25
C GLN A 83 -5.09 -10.29 5.20
N TYR A 84 -4.25 -9.35 4.74
CA TYR A 84 -3.28 -9.58 3.66
C TYR A 84 -1.86 -9.70 4.17
N TYR A 85 -1.57 -9.09 5.32
CA TYR A 85 -0.21 -9.03 5.87
C TYR A 85 -0.19 -9.35 7.35
N GLU A 86 0.80 -10.17 7.72
CA GLU A 86 1.14 -10.44 9.10
C GLU A 86 2.07 -9.35 9.64
N PRO A 87 1.96 -8.99 10.93
CA PRO A 87 2.75 -7.90 11.53
C PRO A 87 4.27 -8.15 11.46
N GLU A 88 4.71 -9.40 11.49
CA GLU A 88 6.12 -9.78 11.39
C GLU A 88 6.72 -9.49 10.01
N ALA A 89 5.91 -9.46 8.96
CA ALA A 89 6.36 -9.17 7.60
C ALA A 89 6.45 -7.66 7.31
N MET A 90 6.09 -6.82 8.28
CA MET A 90 5.92 -5.38 8.10
C MET A 90 6.95 -4.52 8.86
N VAL A 91 7.93 -5.14 9.53
CA VAL A 91 9.02 -4.46 10.27
C VAL A 91 10.37 -4.73 9.62
#